data_AF-A0A1G7SG46-F1
#
_entry.id   AF-A0A1G7SG46-F1
#
_cell.length_a   1.000
_cell.length_b   1.000
_cell.length_c   1.000
_cell.angle_alpha   90.00
_cell.angle_beta   90.00
_cell.angle_gamma   90.00
#
_symmetry.space_group_name_H-M   'P 1'
#
loop_
_entity.id
_entity.type
_entity.pdbx_description
1 polymer ?
#
loop_
_entity_poly.entity_id
_entity_poly.type
_entity_poly.pdbx_seq_one_letter_code
_entity_poly.pdbx_strand_id
1 'polypeptide(L)'
;MATPAATGNVQALPHRVPFRGLSVDLARCTPAMRRSVELTEAEPAANPLADLEVLEERIAAKAAAKLAGDLLRDQRPNDEIEDALCELAAHLDEHFTQRKLIRLYGR
;
A
#
# COMPACT_ATOMS: atom_id res chain seq x y z
N MET A 1 -30.98 -41.52 -16.69
CA MET A 1 -29.86 -41.22 -15.78
C MET A 1 -29.19 -39.95 -16.28
N ALA A 2 -29.45 -38.81 -15.64
CA ALA A 2 -28.95 -37.51 -16.06
C ALA A 2 -27.99 -36.98 -14.99
N THR A 3 -26.73 -36.82 -15.37
CA THR A 3 -25.69 -36.12 -14.61
C THR A 3 -25.98 -34.62 -14.61
N PRO A 4 -25.93 -33.90 -13.47
CA PRO A 4 -25.85 -32.45 -13.54
C PRO A 4 -24.38 -32.00 -13.61
N ALA A 5 -24.21 -31.07 -14.53
CA ALA A 5 -22.99 -30.43 -14.94
C ALA A 5 -22.29 -29.64 -13.82
N ALA A 6 -20.97 -29.52 -14.01
CA ALA A 6 -20.08 -28.64 -13.30
C ALA A 6 -20.71 -27.25 -13.08
N THR A 7 -20.90 -26.89 -11.82
CA THR A 7 -21.27 -25.53 -11.43
C THR A 7 -20.03 -24.66 -11.60
N GLY A 8 -20.14 -23.68 -12.49
CA GLY A 8 -19.05 -22.83 -12.93
C GLY A 8 -18.34 -22.13 -11.77
N ASN A 9 -17.03 -21.94 -11.99
CA ASN A 9 -16.21 -20.98 -11.28
C ASN A 9 -16.89 -19.61 -11.32
N VAL A 10 -17.63 -19.27 -10.26
CA VAL A 10 -17.90 -17.88 -9.93
C VAL A 10 -16.56 -17.34 -9.48
N GLN A 11 -15.93 -16.54 -10.35
CA GLN A 11 -14.77 -15.72 -10.00
C GLN A 11 -15.08 -15.03 -8.66
N ALA A 12 -14.48 -15.55 -7.58
CA ALA A 12 -14.45 -14.84 -6.33
C ALA A 12 -13.71 -13.53 -6.61
N LEU A 13 -14.44 -12.42 -6.70
CA LEU A 13 -13.81 -11.11 -6.73
C LEU A 13 -12.80 -11.08 -5.58
N PRO A 14 -11.56 -10.61 -5.80
CA PRO A 14 -10.57 -10.53 -4.76
C PRO A 14 -11.14 -9.62 -3.67
N HIS A 15 -11.61 -10.22 -2.57
CA HIS A 15 -12.15 -9.52 -1.42
C HIS A 15 -10.95 -8.97 -0.66
N ARG A 16 -10.37 -7.90 -1.22
CA ARG A 16 -9.24 -7.20 -0.64
C ARG A 16 -9.75 -6.31 0.48
N VAL A 17 -9.25 -6.53 1.67
CA VAL A 17 -9.58 -5.72 2.84
C VAL A 17 -8.32 -5.01 3.35
N PRO A 18 -8.44 -3.75 3.80
CA PRO A 18 -7.34 -3.05 4.44
C PRO A 18 -7.13 -3.61 5.85
N PHE A 19 -5.99 -4.25 6.10
CA PHE A 19 -5.63 -4.76 7.42
C PHE A 19 -4.29 -4.17 7.85
N ARG A 20 -4.29 -3.32 8.87
CA ARG A 20 -3.10 -2.62 9.40
C ARG A 20 -2.28 -1.92 8.30
N GLY A 21 -2.95 -1.21 7.40
CA GLY A 21 -2.36 -0.50 6.25
C GLY A 21 -1.83 -1.39 5.12
N LEU A 22 -2.16 -2.69 5.12
CA LEU A 22 -1.88 -3.62 4.02
C LEU A 22 -3.17 -4.02 3.31
N SER A 23 -3.12 -4.16 1.98
CA SER A 23 -4.23 -4.74 1.21
C SER A 23 -4.14 -6.27 1.26
N VAL A 24 -5.04 -6.91 2.01
CA VAL A 24 -5.04 -8.37 2.20
C VAL A 24 -6.12 -9.01 1.34
N ASP A 25 -5.73 -9.94 0.48
CA ASP A 25 -6.67 -10.76 -0.31
C ASP A 25 -7.19 -11.94 0.53
N LEU A 26 -8.43 -11.82 1.02
CA LEU A 26 -9.06 -12.82 1.89
C LEU A 26 -9.28 -14.17 1.21
N ALA A 27 -9.32 -14.22 -0.12
CA ALA A 27 -9.48 -15.47 -0.86
C ALA A 27 -8.24 -16.37 -0.73
N ARG A 28 -7.07 -15.77 -0.48
CA ARG A 28 -5.78 -16.46 -0.31
C ARG A 28 -5.46 -16.78 1.16
N CYS A 29 -6.23 -16.23 2.09
CA CYS A 29 -6.07 -16.48 3.53
C CYS A 29 -6.66 -17.82 3.95
N THR A 30 -6.04 -18.46 4.95
CA THR A 30 -6.64 -19.62 5.63
C THR A 30 -7.90 -19.19 6.38
N PRO A 31 -8.85 -20.11 6.68
CA PRO A 31 -10.07 -19.77 7.41
C PRO A 31 -9.83 -19.10 8.77
N ALA A 32 -8.77 -19.51 9.48
CA ALA A 32 -8.36 -18.89 10.75
C ALA A 32 -7.85 -17.46 10.57
N MET A 33 -7.06 -17.21 9.51
CA MET A 33 -6.56 -15.88 9.17
C MET A 33 -7.69 -14.96 8.73
N ARG A 34 -8.63 -15.45 7.91
CA ARG A 34 -9.81 -14.70 7.48
C ARG A 34 -10.64 -14.24 8.68
N ARG A 35 -10.96 -15.14 9.61
CA ARG A 35 -11.66 -14.79 10.85
C ARG A 35 -10.89 -13.78 11.70
N SER A 36 -9.56 -13.88 11.76
CA SER A 36 -8.73 -12.94 12.53
C SER A 36 -8.78 -11.54 11.92
N VAL A 37 -8.73 -11.44 10.59
CA VAL A 37 -8.86 -10.17 9.87
C VAL A 37 -10.26 -9.57 10.08
N GLU A 38 -11.32 -10.37 9.91
CA GLU A 38 -12.71 -9.97 10.14
C GLU A 38 -12.98 -9.54 11.59
N LEU A 39 -12.42 -10.23 12.59
CA LEU A 39 -12.53 -9.85 14.01
C LEU A 39 -11.80 -8.54 14.32
N THR A 40 -10.69 -8.27 13.63
CA THR A 40 -9.91 -7.04 13.87
C THR A 40 -10.59 -5.83 13.24
N GLU A 41 -11.39 -5.98 12.18
CA GLU A 41 -12.23 -4.87 11.68
C GLU A 41 -13.34 -4.47 12.66
N ALA A 42 -13.75 -5.37 13.58
CA ALA A 42 -14.73 -5.07 14.62
C ALA A 42 -14.14 -4.26 15.79
N GLU A 43 -12.82 -4.24 15.95
CA GLU A 43 -12.13 -3.37 16.89
C GLU A 43 -11.41 -2.25 16.12
N PRO A 44 -11.95 -1.02 16.09
CA PRO A 44 -11.30 0.14 15.48
C PRO A 44 -10.14 0.63 16.36
N ALA A 45 -9.28 -0.28 16.83
CA ALA A 45 -7.95 0.07 17.28
C ALA A 45 -7.29 0.82 16.12
N ALA A 46 -7.08 2.13 16.31
CA ALA A 46 -6.61 3.07 15.31
C ALA A 46 -5.52 2.43 14.43
N ASN A 47 -5.69 2.47 13.11
CA ASN A 47 -4.71 1.95 12.14
C ASN A 47 -3.30 2.30 12.66
N PRO A 48 -2.48 1.29 13.03
CA PRO A 48 -1.21 1.55 13.69
C PRO A 48 -0.22 2.30 12.79
N LEU A 49 -0.54 2.43 11.49
CA LEU A 49 0.24 3.14 10.49
C LEU A 49 -0.34 4.51 10.12
N ALA A 50 -1.48 4.94 10.66
CA ALA A 50 -2.15 6.17 10.24
C ALA A 50 -1.26 7.41 10.33
N ASP A 51 -0.46 7.51 11.40
CA ASP A 51 0.50 8.61 11.57
C ASP A 51 1.65 8.56 10.56
N LEU A 52 2.09 7.35 10.18
CA LEU A 52 3.11 7.14 9.16
C LEU A 52 2.59 7.44 7.76
N GLU A 53 1.35 7.07 7.43
CA GLU A 53 0.71 7.36 6.13
C GLU A 53 0.54 8.88 5.92
N VAL A 54 0.07 9.59 6.94
CA VAL A 54 -0.02 11.07 6.91
C VAL A 54 1.37 11.71 6.76
N LEU A 55 2.38 11.14 7.43
CA LEU A 55 3.75 11.62 7.30
C LEU A 55 4.32 11.37 5.90
N GLU A 56 4.05 10.21 5.32
CA GLU A 56 4.45 9.81 3.97
C GLU A 56 3.92 10.78 2.92
N GLU A 57 2.61 11.04 2.92
CA GLU A 57 1.99 11.97 1.97
C GLU A 57 2.62 13.37 2.07
N ARG A 58 2.78 13.88 3.29
CA ARG A 58 3.37 15.21 3.53
C ARG A 58 4.84 15.29 3.09
N ILE A 59 5.63 14.26 3.38
CA ILE A 59 7.05 14.23 3.03
C ILE A 59 7.23 14.06 1.52
N ALA A 60 6.44 13.19 0.88
CA ALA A 60 6.46 13.00 -0.56
C ALA A 60 6.13 14.30 -1.31
N ALA A 61 5.03 14.97 -0.94
CA ALA A 61 4.65 16.25 -1.55
C ALA A 61 5.74 17.32 -1.37
N LYS A 62 6.30 17.44 -0.17
CA LYS A 62 7.34 18.44 0.13
C LYS A 62 8.64 18.14 -0.63
N ALA A 63 9.06 16.88 -0.67
CA ALA A 63 10.29 16.48 -1.34
C ALA A 63 10.18 16.65 -2.86
N ALA A 64 9.07 16.22 -3.45
CA ALA A 64 8.80 16.39 -4.88
C ALA A 64 8.76 17.87 -5.27
N ALA A 65 8.04 18.71 -4.52
CA ALA A 65 7.99 20.15 -4.79
C ALA A 65 9.36 20.82 -4.69
N LYS A 66 10.16 20.44 -3.69
CA LYS A 66 11.53 20.96 -3.54
C LYS A 66 12.41 20.53 -4.72
N LEU A 67 12.42 19.24 -5.05
CA LEU A 67 13.25 18.70 -6.12
C LEU A 67 12.87 19.30 -7.48
N ALA A 68 11.58 19.31 -7.82
CA ALA A 68 11.10 19.92 -9.06
C ALA A 68 11.46 21.41 -9.13
N GLY A 69 11.29 22.15 -8.03
CA GLY A 69 11.65 23.57 -7.96
C GLY A 69 13.15 23.84 -8.14
N ASP A 70 14.01 22.98 -7.61
CA ASP A 70 15.46 23.07 -7.78
C ASP A 70 15.87 22.73 -9.23
N LEU A 71 15.33 21.65 -9.82
CA LEU A 71 15.65 21.24 -11.20
C LEU A 71 15.14 22.23 -12.26
N LEU A 72 13.95 22.81 -12.06
CA LEU A 72 13.42 23.87 -12.91
C LEU A 72 14.27 25.14 -12.85
N ARG A 73 14.77 25.50 -11.65
CA ARG A 73 15.68 26.63 -11.47
C ARG A 73 16.99 26.42 -12.23
N ASP A 74 17.49 25.19 -12.22
CA ASP A 74 18.72 24.79 -12.91
C ASP A 74 18.50 24.53 -14.42
N GLN A 75 17.29 24.78 -14.94
CA GLN A 75 16.91 24.61 -16.34
C GLN A 75 17.22 23.21 -16.89
N ARG A 76 17.05 22.18 -16.05
CA ARG A 76 17.19 20.79 -16.48
C ARG A 76 16.11 20.46 -17.52
N PRO A 77 16.42 19.60 -18.49
CA PRO A 77 15.44 19.18 -19.48
C PRO A 77 14.35 18.30 -18.82
N ASN A 78 13.17 18.28 -19.43
CA ASN A 78 11.98 17.69 -18.81
C ASN A 78 12.11 16.19 -18.53
N ASP A 79 12.80 15.45 -19.40
CA ASP A 79 13.10 14.03 -19.23
C ASP A 79 13.91 13.76 -17.97
N GLU A 80 14.96 14.55 -17.73
CA GLU A 80 15.75 14.43 -16.49
C GLU A 80 14.96 14.82 -15.24
N ILE A 81 14.00 15.74 -15.35
CA ILE A 81 13.10 16.10 -14.24
C ILE A 81 12.17 14.93 -13.92
N GLU A 82 11.58 14.32 -14.94
CA GLU A 82 10.70 13.16 -14.78
C GLU A 82 11.45 11.97 -14.17
N ASP A 83 12.65 11.67 -14.67
CA ASP A 83 13.49 10.59 -14.15
C ASP A 83 13.84 10.82 -12.67
N ALA A 84 14.29 12.03 -12.32
CA ALA A 84 14.64 12.36 -10.94
C ALA A 84 13.44 12.30 -9.98
N LEU A 85 12.25 12.70 -10.42
CA LEU A 85 11.02 12.59 -9.63
C LEU A 85 10.57 11.13 -9.45
N CYS A 86 10.72 10.30 -10.49
CA CYS A 86 10.45 8.86 -10.41
C CYS A 86 11.41 8.17 -9.43
N GLU A 87 12.71 8.48 -9.49
CA GLU A 87 13.71 7.96 -8.57
C GLU A 87 13.42 8.38 -7.12
N LEU A 88 13.09 9.66 -6.89
CA LEU A 88 12.70 10.14 -5.58
C LEU A 88 11.48 9.39 -5.03
N ALA A 89 10.46 9.17 -5.86
CA ALA A 89 9.27 8.43 -5.45
C ALA A 89 9.62 6.99 -5.03
N ALA A 90 10.47 6.30 -5.78
CA ALA A 90 10.91 4.95 -5.46
C ALA A 90 11.68 4.89 -4.11
N HIS A 91 12.59 5.84 -3.87
CA HIS A 91 13.33 5.90 -2.61
C HIS A 91 12.44 6.19 -1.39
N LEU A 92 11.45 7.07 -1.56
CA LEU A 92 10.50 7.36 -0.48
C LEU A 92 9.59 6.16 -0.19
N ASP A 93 9.09 5.49 -1.22
CA ASP A 93 8.26 4.28 -1.07
C ASP A 93 9.03 3.17 -0.32
N GLU A 94 10.29 2.92 -0.69
CA GLU A 94 11.13 1.95 0.00
C GLU A 94 11.35 2.35 1.47
N HIS A 95 11.68 3.62 1.73
CA HIS A 95 11.89 4.12 3.08
C HIS A 95 10.64 3.99 3.97
N PHE A 96 9.47 4.38 3.47
CA PHE A 96 8.23 4.28 4.23
C PHE A 96 7.76 2.83 4.38
N THR A 97 7.99 1.97 3.38
CA THR A 97 7.78 0.52 3.49
C THR A 97 8.60 -0.07 4.63
N GLN A 98 9.90 0.23 4.72
CA GLN A 98 10.75 -0.23 5.83
C GLN A 98 10.22 0.22 7.19
N ARG A 99 9.77 1.48 7.31
CA ARG A 99 9.20 2.02 8.56
C ARG A 99 7.87 1.35 8.94
N LYS A 100 7.00 1.09 7.96
CA LYS A 100 5.74 0.35 8.17
C LYS A 100 6.05 -1.07 8.66
N LEU A 101 7.01 -1.76 8.04
CA LEU A 101 7.43 -3.10 8.45
C LEU A 101 7.98 -3.13 9.88
N ILE A 102 8.87 -2.19 10.24
CA ILE A 102 9.39 -2.06 11.61
C ILE A 102 8.25 -1.84 12.62
N ARG A 103 7.28 -0.99 12.29
CA ARG A 103 6.16 -0.72 13.21
C ARG A 103 5.21 -1.91 13.37
N LEU A 104 5.02 -2.70 12.31
CA LEU A 104 4.15 -3.88 12.35
C LEU A 104 4.82 -5.10 12.98
N TYR A 105 6.13 -5.28 12.78
CA TYR A 105 6.83 -6.54 13.04
C TYR A 105 8.14 -6.41 13.82
N GLY A 106 8.63 -5.19 14.07
CA GLY A 106 9.81 -4.93 14.88
C GLY A 106 9.54 -5.23 16.35
N ARG A 107 9.72 -6.49 16.73
CA ARG A 107 9.83 -6.96 18.10
C ARG A 107 11.27 -7.26 18.44
#